data_AF-A0A518AUP2-F1
#
_entry.id   AF-A0A518AUP2-F1
#
_cell.length_a   1.000
_cell.length_b   1.000
_cell.length_c   1.000
_cell.angle_alpha   90.00
_cell.angle_beta   90.00
_cell.angle_gamma   90.00
#
_symmetry.space_group_name_H-M   'P 1'
#
loop_
_entity.id
_entity.type
_entity.pdbx_description
1 polymer ?
#
loop_
_entity_poly.entity_id
_entity_poly.type
_entity_poly.pdbx_seq_one_letter_code
_entity_poly.pdbx_strand_id
1 'polypeptide(L)'
;MDLIQTIRITPKDFDSDVGGWRVPFLQLPGIQVKEVHFDGERIDLGRIELDGETGTVRFEVPSGKTRRLTIVCAMPKEILLPGDVAARERAQARMNWLKTVMPILAGLVLAFAKPIAEFTVPAMFAADSPVVEVSVEPLSNDILDEVWKSISASDEYTNIAMVGLNFHRTALDGDDHLLNAVRNGSQVRIVVPEPSDELYKRYEVEYGADSNQLKAECELGLEALRGLQIECGKITASSKSTGSLSVRTVDYMPNARMYRFDRGGGGSECFVVNYIRGRKSSDTPALVFHESSRLDDSYKKWFEHVWSGAEEISTSSEPQSQGS
;
A
#
# COMPACT_ATOMS: atom_id res chain seq x y z
N MET A 1 -1.19 -0.99 -19.58
CA MET A 1 -0.93 0.42 -19.92
C MET A 1 -0.22 1.01 -18.72
N ASP A 2 1.00 1.47 -18.91
CA ASP A 2 1.86 1.92 -17.81
C ASP A 2 1.43 3.29 -17.30
N LEU A 3 1.69 3.55 -16.02
CA LEU A 3 1.53 4.86 -15.40
C LEU A 3 2.88 5.57 -15.45
N ILE A 4 2.93 6.73 -16.09
CA ILE A 4 4.14 7.57 -16.09
C ILE A 4 4.15 8.37 -14.79
N GLN A 5 5.26 8.27 -14.06
CA GLN A 5 5.49 8.98 -12.80
C GLN A 5 6.83 9.71 -12.86
N THR A 6 6.87 10.89 -12.25
CA THR A 6 8.07 11.70 -12.14
C THR A 6 8.48 11.76 -10.69
N ILE A 7 9.55 11.05 -10.34
CA ILE A 7 10.03 10.95 -8.97
C ILE A 7 11.18 11.92 -8.80
N ARG A 8 11.10 12.78 -7.78
CA ARG A 8 12.16 13.71 -7.41
C ARG A 8 12.98 13.07 -6.30
N ILE A 9 14.27 12.94 -6.56
CA ILE A 9 15.27 12.41 -5.65
C ILE A 9 16.05 13.60 -5.10
N THR A 10 16.18 13.62 -3.78
CA THR A 10 16.79 14.71 -3.04
C THR A 10 18.30 14.51 -2.91
N PRO A 11 19.06 15.55 -2.53
CA PRO A 11 20.49 15.39 -2.24
C PRO A 11 20.81 14.40 -1.10
N LYS A 12 19.85 14.10 -0.21
CA LYS A 12 20.03 13.15 0.91
C LYS A 12 20.10 11.71 0.43
N ASP A 13 19.53 11.43 -0.73
CA ASP A 13 19.49 10.09 -1.31
C ASP A 13 20.80 9.73 -2.03
N PHE A 14 21.75 10.68 -2.13
CA PHE A 14 23.08 10.39 -2.66
C PHE A 14 23.92 9.63 -1.64
N ASP A 15 24.34 8.44 -2.02
CA ASP A 15 25.22 7.57 -1.26
C ASP A 15 26.66 7.72 -1.77
N SER A 16 27.54 8.28 -0.94
CA SER A 16 28.95 8.47 -1.27
C SER A 16 29.75 7.18 -1.38
N ASP A 17 29.35 6.15 -0.63
CA ASP A 17 30.06 4.88 -0.59
C ASP A 17 29.77 4.07 -1.85
N VAL A 18 28.55 4.20 -2.35
CA VAL A 18 28.07 3.56 -3.58
C VAL A 18 28.30 4.43 -4.83
N GLY A 19 28.62 5.72 -4.63
CA GLY A 19 28.89 6.67 -5.72
C GLY A 19 27.67 6.97 -6.60
N GLY A 20 26.47 7.01 -6.02
CA GLY A 20 25.23 7.15 -6.77
C GLY A 20 24.05 7.62 -5.94
N TRP A 21 22.89 7.77 -6.57
CA TRP A 21 21.64 8.03 -5.87
C TRP A 21 20.94 6.71 -5.58
N ARG A 22 20.48 6.56 -4.34
CA ARG A 22 19.54 5.52 -3.94
C ARG A 22 18.16 5.91 -4.47
N VAL A 23 17.61 4.98 -5.21
CA VAL A 23 16.35 5.10 -5.94
C VAL A 23 15.59 3.78 -5.73
N PRO A 24 15.13 3.51 -4.50
CA PRO A 24 14.66 2.18 -4.12
C PRO A 24 13.47 1.71 -4.97
N PHE A 25 12.69 2.63 -5.53
CA PHE A 25 11.60 2.28 -6.43
C PHE A 25 12.06 1.47 -7.64
N LEU A 26 13.30 1.62 -8.14
CA LEU A 26 13.80 0.81 -9.26
C LEU A 26 13.87 -0.69 -8.94
N GLN A 27 13.78 -1.07 -7.67
CA GLN A 27 13.67 -2.47 -7.23
C GLN A 27 12.28 -3.06 -7.46
N LEU A 28 11.27 -2.23 -7.75
CA LEU A 28 9.95 -2.69 -8.13
C LEU A 28 10.00 -3.34 -9.53
N PRO A 29 9.43 -4.55 -9.70
CA PRO A 29 9.54 -5.28 -10.96
C PRO A 29 8.92 -4.50 -12.12
N GLY A 30 9.46 -4.63 -13.34
CA GLY A 30 8.85 -4.05 -14.54
C GLY A 30 8.85 -2.51 -14.64
N ILE A 31 9.48 -1.80 -13.70
CA ILE A 31 9.71 -0.36 -13.85
C ILE A 31 10.66 -0.10 -15.02
N GLN A 32 10.31 0.88 -15.83
CA GLN A 32 11.14 1.33 -16.94
C GLN A 32 11.47 2.82 -16.75
N VAL A 33 12.75 3.13 -16.57
CA VAL A 33 13.23 4.51 -16.61
C VAL A 33 13.07 5.04 -18.04
N LYS A 34 12.33 6.15 -18.18
CA LYS A 34 12.07 6.82 -19.46
C LYS A 34 12.96 8.04 -19.63
N GLU A 35 13.15 8.80 -18.58
CA GLU A 35 14.01 9.99 -18.58
C GLU A 35 14.67 10.17 -17.22
N VAL A 36 15.85 10.77 -17.24
CA VAL A 36 16.54 11.22 -16.04
C VAL A 36 16.97 12.66 -16.27
N HIS A 37 16.71 13.51 -15.29
CA HIS A 37 17.09 14.91 -15.30
C HIS A 37 17.95 15.21 -14.08
N PHE A 38 19.09 15.85 -14.29
CA PHE A 38 19.99 16.29 -13.23
C PHE A 38 19.99 17.82 -13.19
N ASP A 39 19.57 18.40 -12.07
CA ASP A 39 19.37 19.85 -11.94
C ASP A 39 18.47 20.44 -13.05
N GLY A 40 17.48 19.67 -13.50
CA GLY A 40 16.56 20.05 -14.57
C GLY A 40 17.08 19.87 -16.00
N GLU A 41 18.34 19.44 -16.17
CA GLU A 41 18.90 19.08 -17.46
C GLU A 41 18.71 17.58 -17.72
N ARG A 42 18.14 17.23 -18.87
CA ARG A 42 17.99 15.83 -19.29
C ARG A 42 19.38 15.19 -19.49
N ILE A 43 19.58 14.04 -18.85
CA ILE A 43 20.75 13.19 -19.03
C ILE A 43 20.42 12.08 -20.04
N ASP A 44 21.37 11.78 -20.92
CA ASP A 44 21.27 10.65 -21.83
C ASP A 44 21.31 9.33 -21.04
N LEU A 45 20.29 8.48 -21.23
CA LEU A 45 20.20 7.18 -20.57
C LEU A 45 21.39 6.27 -20.88
N GLY A 46 22.04 6.42 -22.04
CA GLY A 46 23.24 5.67 -22.39
C GLY A 46 24.46 5.99 -21.50
N ARG A 47 24.39 7.08 -20.72
CA ARG A 47 25.43 7.51 -19.78
C ARG A 47 25.10 7.16 -18.32
N ILE A 48 23.99 6.45 -18.09
CA ILE A 48 23.48 6.14 -16.76
C ILE A 48 23.62 4.65 -16.52
N GLU A 49 24.23 4.30 -15.40
CA GLU A 49 24.21 2.95 -14.85
C GLU A 49 22.99 2.83 -13.93
N LEU A 50 22.08 1.93 -14.28
CA LEU A 50 20.89 1.59 -13.50
C LEU A 50 21.08 0.20 -12.89
N ASP A 51 21.12 0.14 -11.57
CA ASP A 51 21.13 -1.11 -10.83
C ASP A 51 19.73 -1.34 -10.24
N GLY A 52 18.95 -2.19 -10.90
CA GLY A 52 17.60 -2.55 -10.46
C GLY A 52 17.56 -3.48 -9.25
N GLU A 53 18.68 -4.12 -8.89
CA GLU A 53 18.72 -4.99 -7.71
C GLU A 53 18.90 -4.16 -6.44
N THR A 54 19.86 -3.23 -6.46
CA THR A 54 20.12 -2.32 -5.33
C THR A 54 19.27 -1.04 -5.38
N GLY A 55 18.60 -0.79 -6.51
CA GLY A 55 17.86 0.44 -6.74
C GLY A 55 18.78 1.65 -6.82
N THR A 56 19.91 1.55 -7.52
CA THR A 56 20.90 2.64 -7.60
C THR A 56 20.96 3.25 -8.99
N VAL A 57 21.10 4.57 -9.06
CA VAL A 57 21.38 5.32 -10.30
C VAL A 57 22.74 5.98 -10.19
N ARG A 58 23.65 5.67 -11.12
CA ARG A 58 24.99 6.26 -11.19
C ARG A 58 25.23 6.90 -12.56
N PHE A 59 25.90 8.04 -12.56
CA PHE A 59 26.46 8.67 -13.75
C PHE A 59 27.53 9.68 -13.32
N GLU A 60 28.38 10.10 -14.25
CA GLU A 60 29.41 11.10 -13.98
C GLU A 60 28.78 12.47 -13.66
N VAL A 61 28.96 12.93 -12.42
CA VAL A 61 28.36 14.18 -11.93
C VAL A 61 29.31 15.35 -12.19
N PRO A 62 28.87 16.39 -12.93
CA PRO A 62 29.67 17.60 -13.10
C PRO A 62 29.93 18.28 -11.75
N SER A 63 31.19 18.65 -11.49
CA SER A 63 31.60 19.30 -10.24
C SER A 63 30.85 20.62 -10.01
N GLY A 64 30.36 20.84 -8.78
CA GLY A 64 29.77 22.13 -8.36
C GLY A 64 28.28 22.31 -8.66
N LYS A 65 27.59 21.30 -9.22
CA LYS A 65 26.13 21.30 -9.38
C LYS A 65 25.39 20.84 -8.11
N THR A 66 24.15 21.30 -7.96
CA THR A 66 23.24 20.78 -6.93
C THR A 66 22.94 19.31 -7.22
N ARG A 67 22.77 18.49 -6.19
CA ARG A 67 22.54 17.04 -6.38
C ARG A 67 21.05 16.72 -6.51
N ARG A 68 20.30 17.47 -7.33
CA ARG A 68 18.88 17.16 -7.57
C ARG A 68 18.74 16.24 -8.78
N LEU A 69 18.14 15.09 -8.55
CA LEU A 69 17.90 14.11 -9.59
C LEU A 69 16.39 13.93 -9.74
N THR A 70 15.89 13.97 -10.96
CA THR A 70 14.49 13.68 -11.28
C THR A 70 14.44 12.51 -12.23
N ILE A 71 13.66 11.48 -11.91
CA ILE A 71 13.54 10.28 -12.74
C ILE A 71 12.10 10.16 -13.20
N VAL A 72 11.91 10.15 -14.50
CA VAL A 72 10.62 9.84 -15.12
C VAL A 72 10.62 8.35 -15.41
N CYS A 73 9.69 7.62 -14.83
CA CYS A 73 9.56 6.17 -15.01
C CYS A 73 8.15 5.80 -15.45
N ALA A 74 8.06 4.74 -16.25
CA ALA A 74 6.82 4.05 -16.52
C ALA A 74 6.73 2.87 -15.55
N MET A 75 5.64 2.84 -14.80
CA MET A 75 5.36 1.78 -13.85
C MET A 75 4.14 0.98 -14.29
N PRO A 76 4.20 -0.36 -14.25
CA PRO A 76 3.02 -1.18 -14.47
C PRO A 76 1.91 -0.81 -13.48
N LYS A 77 0.69 -0.58 -13.96
CA LYS A 77 -0.46 -0.27 -13.09
C LYS A 77 -0.69 -1.35 -12.06
N GLU A 78 -0.33 -2.58 -12.39
CA GLU A 78 -0.47 -3.76 -11.56
C GLU A 78 0.38 -3.72 -10.28
N ILE A 79 1.38 -2.84 -10.24
CA ILE A 79 2.33 -2.67 -9.12
C ILE A 79 1.98 -1.44 -8.30
N LEU A 80 1.55 -0.36 -8.95
CA LEU A 80 1.22 0.89 -8.28
C LEU A 80 -0.21 1.00 -7.81
N LEU A 81 -1.15 0.48 -8.59
CA LEU A 81 -2.54 0.49 -8.20
C LEU A 81 -2.80 -0.82 -7.50
N PRO A 82 -3.35 -0.76 -6.28
CA PRO A 82 -3.95 -1.91 -5.68
C PRO A 82 -4.97 -2.50 -6.66
N GLY A 83 -4.62 -3.58 -7.34
CA GLY A 83 -5.59 -4.36 -8.08
C GLY A 83 -6.63 -4.87 -7.09
N ASP A 84 -7.90 -4.89 -7.46
CA ASP A 84 -8.91 -5.64 -6.72
C ASP A 84 -8.51 -7.12 -6.82
N VAL A 85 -7.74 -7.60 -5.84
CA VAL A 85 -7.23 -8.98 -5.76
C VAL A 85 -8.44 -9.91 -5.78
N ALA A 86 -9.52 -9.55 -5.08
CA ALA A 86 -10.78 -10.27 -5.15
C ALA A 86 -11.42 -10.23 -6.55
N ALA A 87 -11.28 -9.17 -7.35
CA ALA A 87 -11.70 -9.17 -8.76
C ALA A 87 -10.77 -9.98 -9.66
N ARG A 88 -9.46 -10.00 -9.41
CA ARG A 88 -8.51 -10.86 -10.11
C ARG A 88 -8.79 -12.33 -9.80
N GLU A 89 -9.01 -12.67 -8.54
CA GLU A 89 -9.40 -13.99 -8.07
C GLU A 89 -10.80 -14.36 -8.59
N ARG A 90 -11.78 -13.47 -8.55
CA ARG A 90 -13.10 -13.70 -9.18
C ARG A 90 -12.98 -13.85 -10.70
N ALA A 91 -12.11 -13.09 -11.38
CA ALA A 91 -11.86 -13.22 -12.81
C ALA A 91 -11.13 -14.53 -13.13
N GLN A 92 -10.20 -14.96 -12.28
CA GLN A 92 -9.44 -16.19 -12.44
C GLN A 92 -10.27 -17.42 -12.09
N ALA A 93 -11.10 -17.35 -11.05
CA ALA A 93 -12.11 -18.34 -10.71
C ALA A 93 -13.18 -18.44 -11.81
N ARG A 94 -13.66 -17.31 -12.35
CA ARG A 94 -14.53 -17.29 -13.54
C ARG A 94 -13.84 -17.86 -14.76
N MET A 95 -12.57 -17.58 -14.99
CA MET A 95 -11.80 -18.15 -16.11
C MET A 95 -11.56 -19.65 -15.93
N ASN A 96 -11.29 -20.12 -14.72
CA ASN A 96 -11.13 -21.53 -14.42
C ASN A 96 -12.47 -22.26 -14.54
N TRP A 97 -13.55 -21.68 -14.01
CA TRP A 97 -14.92 -22.14 -14.21
C TRP A 97 -15.28 -22.17 -15.70
N LEU A 98 -14.98 -21.11 -16.46
CA LEU A 98 -15.16 -21.07 -17.91
C LEU A 98 -14.33 -22.14 -18.61
N LYS A 99 -13.07 -22.40 -18.21
CA LYS A 99 -12.26 -23.49 -18.78
C LYS A 99 -12.82 -24.88 -18.46
N THR A 100 -13.49 -25.05 -17.32
CA THR A 100 -14.13 -26.31 -16.92
C THR A 100 -15.52 -26.50 -17.56
N VAL A 101 -16.27 -25.42 -17.75
CA VAL A 101 -17.66 -25.45 -18.22
C VAL A 101 -17.78 -25.17 -19.73
N MET A 102 -16.86 -24.42 -20.35
CA MET A 102 -16.82 -24.20 -21.81
C MET A 102 -16.67 -25.48 -22.63
N PRO A 103 -15.94 -26.54 -22.22
CA PRO A 103 -15.96 -27.80 -22.96
C PRO A 103 -17.34 -28.46 -22.98
N ILE A 104 -18.14 -28.26 -21.92
CA ILE A 104 -19.51 -28.78 -21.77
C ILE A 104 -20.51 -27.91 -22.55
N LEU A 105 -20.33 -26.58 -22.55
CA LEU A 105 -21.17 -25.63 -23.28
C LEU A 105 -20.80 -25.49 -24.77
N ALA A 106 -19.56 -25.76 -25.18
CA ALA A 106 -19.12 -25.74 -26.58
C ALA A 106 -19.78 -26.86 -27.39
N GLY A 107 -20.25 -27.93 -26.75
CA GLY A 107 -21.14 -28.91 -27.35
C GLY A 107 -22.57 -28.40 -27.61
N LEU A 108 -22.97 -27.30 -26.97
CA LEU A 108 -24.32 -26.71 -27.04
C LEU A 108 -24.39 -25.38 -27.82
N VAL A 109 -23.28 -24.64 -27.93
CA VAL A 109 -23.27 -23.26 -28.45
C VAL A 109 -22.78 -23.13 -29.91
N LEU A 110 -22.39 -24.23 -30.57
CA LEU A 110 -22.11 -24.23 -32.02
C LEU A 110 -23.34 -23.88 -32.91
N ALA A 111 -24.51 -23.64 -32.31
CA ALA A 111 -25.69 -23.18 -33.03
C ALA A 111 -25.92 -21.65 -33.01
N PHE A 112 -25.43 -20.89 -32.02
CA PHE A 112 -25.78 -19.47 -31.90
C PHE A 112 -24.77 -18.66 -31.07
N ALA A 113 -23.80 -18.00 -31.68
CA ALA A 113 -23.18 -16.80 -31.07
C ALA A 113 -22.50 -15.88 -32.09
N LYS A 114 -22.99 -14.63 -32.14
CA LYS A 114 -22.31 -13.45 -32.70
C LYS A 114 -21.17 -13.02 -31.75
N PRO A 115 -20.16 -12.26 -32.25
CA PRO A 115 -18.99 -11.90 -31.46
C PRO A 115 -19.34 -10.91 -30.35
N ILE A 116 -18.87 -11.20 -29.14
CA ILE A 116 -18.93 -10.33 -27.96
C ILE A 116 -17.87 -9.23 -28.13
N ALA A 117 -18.31 -7.99 -28.00
CA ALA A 117 -17.48 -6.79 -28.14
C ALA A 117 -16.36 -6.76 -27.10
N GLU A 118 -15.16 -6.42 -27.57
CA GLU A 118 -13.98 -6.16 -26.76
C GLU A 118 -14.23 -4.98 -25.81
N PHE A 119 -14.07 -5.22 -24.51
CA PHE A 119 -14.10 -4.18 -23.50
C PHE A 119 -12.81 -3.34 -23.62
N THR A 120 -12.89 -2.28 -24.41
CA THR A 120 -11.83 -1.27 -24.53
C THR A 120 -11.93 -0.32 -23.35
N VAL A 121 -10.96 -0.39 -22.43
CA VAL A 121 -10.77 0.64 -21.41
C VAL A 121 -10.37 1.93 -22.15
N PRO A 122 -11.03 3.08 -21.93
CA PRO A 122 -10.68 4.31 -22.62
C PRO A 122 -9.23 4.69 -22.35
N ALA A 123 -8.44 4.85 -23.42
CA ALA A 123 -7.10 5.43 -23.35
C ALA A 123 -7.23 6.90 -22.92
N MET A 124 -7.02 7.16 -21.64
CA MET A 124 -7.16 8.50 -21.07
C MET A 124 -5.90 8.88 -20.29
N PHE A 125 -4.74 8.97 -20.96
CA PHE A 125 -3.56 9.61 -20.36
C PHE A 125 -2.77 10.36 -21.46
N ALA A 126 -2.96 11.67 -21.48
CA ALA A 126 -2.16 12.62 -22.25
C ALA A 126 -0.79 12.85 -21.57
N ALA A 127 0.18 13.30 -22.35
CA ALA A 127 1.57 13.57 -21.96
C ALA A 127 1.75 14.63 -20.85
N ASP A 128 0.67 15.27 -20.39
CA ASP A 128 0.66 16.30 -19.34
C ASP A 128 0.27 15.72 -17.96
N SER A 129 0.76 14.53 -17.61
CA SER A 129 0.47 13.97 -16.29
C SER A 129 1.21 14.79 -15.21
N PRO A 130 0.51 15.32 -14.19
CA PRO A 130 1.14 16.15 -13.17
C PRO A 130 2.26 15.38 -12.47
N VAL A 131 3.40 16.04 -12.30
CA VAL A 131 4.54 15.54 -11.54
C VAL A 131 4.06 15.26 -10.12
N VAL A 132 4.04 13.99 -9.71
CA VAL A 132 3.76 13.60 -8.32
C VAL A 132 5.10 13.51 -7.61
N GLU A 133 5.35 14.40 -6.67
CA GLU A 133 6.51 14.27 -5.80
C GLU A 133 6.26 13.10 -4.84
N VAL A 134 7.07 12.05 -4.97
CA VAL A 134 7.04 10.86 -4.12
C VAL A 134 8.38 10.78 -3.42
N SER A 135 8.38 10.83 -2.09
CA SER A 135 9.55 10.44 -1.31
C SER A 135 9.57 8.93 -1.18
N VAL A 136 10.75 8.32 -1.19
CA VAL A 136 10.89 6.85 -1.12
C VAL A 136 11.80 6.50 0.03
N GLU A 137 11.28 5.80 1.03
CA GLU A 137 12.10 5.26 2.10
C GLU A 137 12.63 3.87 1.70
N PRO A 138 13.94 3.59 1.92
CA PRO A 138 14.56 2.36 1.45
C PRO A 138 13.97 1.08 2.05
N LEU A 139 13.61 1.10 3.33
CA LEU A 139 13.00 -0.03 4.02
C LEU A 139 11.62 0.34 4.55
N SER A 140 10.68 -0.59 4.42
CA SER A 140 9.30 -0.32 4.79
C SER A 140 9.08 -0.11 6.28
N ASN A 141 10.00 -0.52 7.14
CA ASN A 141 9.90 -0.28 8.58
C ASN A 141 10.46 1.08 8.98
N ASP A 142 11.24 1.73 8.12
CA ASP A 142 11.84 3.05 8.41
C ASP A 142 10.75 4.15 8.44
N ILE A 143 9.60 3.93 7.78
CA ILE A 143 8.46 4.85 7.85
C ILE A 143 7.74 4.83 9.20
N LEU A 144 7.95 3.81 10.06
CA LEU A 144 7.12 3.66 11.27
C LEU A 144 7.28 4.86 12.20
N ASP A 145 8.49 5.40 12.33
CA ASP A 145 8.74 6.60 13.14
C ASP A 145 8.01 7.83 12.59
N GLU A 146 7.94 7.98 11.26
CA GLU A 146 7.17 9.07 10.63
C GLU A 146 5.66 8.83 10.76
N VAL A 147 5.19 7.59 10.62
CA VAL A 147 3.80 7.20 10.90
C VAL A 147 3.42 7.57 12.33
N TRP A 148 4.30 7.34 13.32
CA TRP A 148 4.06 7.73 14.71
C TRP A 148 4.05 9.23 14.93
N LYS A 149 4.96 9.96 14.29
CA LYS A 149 4.94 11.42 14.32
C LYS A 149 3.64 11.96 13.73
N SER A 150 3.17 11.42 12.62
CA SER A 150 1.90 11.83 11.99
C SER A 150 0.69 11.48 12.87
N ILE A 151 0.64 10.30 13.49
CA ILE A 151 -0.44 9.97 14.45
C ILE A 151 -0.37 10.90 15.68
N SER A 152 0.83 11.23 16.16
CA SER A 152 1.02 12.13 17.31
C SER A 152 0.59 13.56 17.03
N ALA A 153 0.70 14.01 15.78
CA ALA A 153 0.17 15.29 15.31
C ALA A 153 -1.36 15.24 15.08
N SER A 154 -2.09 14.40 15.82
CA SER A 154 -3.52 14.08 15.62
C SER A 154 -4.46 15.27 15.67
N ASP A 155 -4.07 16.38 16.31
CA ASP A 155 -4.82 17.65 16.28
C ASP A 155 -5.03 18.18 14.85
N GLU A 156 -4.21 17.74 13.89
CA GLU A 156 -4.27 18.13 12.48
C GLU A 156 -5.14 17.18 11.63
N TYR A 157 -5.39 15.96 12.11
CA TYR A 157 -5.96 14.88 11.30
C TYR A 157 -7.37 14.49 11.73
N THR A 158 -8.30 14.50 10.76
CA THR A 158 -9.71 14.13 11.01
C THR A 158 -9.98 12.66 10.73
N ASN A 159 -9.23 12.05 9.81
CA ASN A 159 -9.37 10.63 9.45
C ASN A 159 -7.99 9.98 9.37
N ILE A 160 -7.85 8.86 10.05
CA ILE A 160 -6.65 8.01 10.02
C ILE A 160 -7.09 6.65 9.49
N ALA A 161 -6.55 6.25 8.34
CA ALA A 161 -6.91 5.02 7.65
C ALA A 161 -5.70 4.10 7.51
N MET A 162 -5.85 2.84 7.90
CA MET A 162 -4.76 1.86 7.92
C MET A 162 -5.19 0.51 7.34
N VAL A 163 -4.37 -0.10 6.48
CA VAL A 163 -4.55 -1.48 5.94
C VAL A 163 -3.21 -2.24 5.70
N GLY A 164 -3.15 -3.59 5.78
CA GLY A 164 -1.91 -4.40 5.67
C GLY A 164 -1.58 -5.38 6.82
N LEU A 165 -0.35 -5.94 6.86
CA LEU A 165 0.06 -7.08 7.70
C LEU A 165 1.05 -6.79 8.83
N ASN A 166 1.75 -5.65 8.81
CA ASN A 166 2.68 -5.29 9.90
C ASN A 166 1.97 -4.47 10.99
N PHE A 167 0.67 -4.70 11.17
CA PHE A 167 -0.11 -3.98 12.18
C PHE A 167 0.15 -4.42 13.60
N HIS A 168 0.72 -5.60 13.84
CA HIS A 168 1.05 -5.99 15.20
C HIS A 168 1.97 -4.94 15.86
N ARG A 169 2.96 -4.42 15.11
CA ARG A 169 3.82 -3.32 15.57
C ARG A 169 3.03 -2.02 15.71
N THR A 170 2.15 -1.74 14.75
CA THR A 170 1.36 -0.50 14.78
C THR A 170 0.31 -0.48 15.92
N ALA A 171 -0.29 -1.61 16.26
CA ALA A 171 -1.17 -1.70 17.40
C ALA A 171 -0.33 -1.62 18.67
N LEU A 172 0.54 -2.60 18.93
CA LEU A 172 1.26 -2.72 20.21
C LEU A 172 2.19 -1.54 20.53
N ASP A 173 2.98 -1.07 19.56
CA ASP A 173 3.93 0.03 19.80
C ASP A 173 3.24 1.41 19.72
N GLY A 174 2.00 1.45 19.20
CA GLY A 174 1.26 2.67 18.86
C GLY A 174 0.07 3.00 19.75
N ASP A 175 -0.22 2.18 20.76
CA ASP A 175 -1.44 2.25 21.58
C ASP A 175 -1.73 3.68 22.08
N ASP A 176 -0.74 4.33 22.71
CA ASP A 176 -0.89 5.69 23.25
C ASP A 176 -1.15 6.73 22.17
N HIS A 177 -0.54 6.57 20.99
CA HIS A 177 -0.71 7.48 19.86
C HIS A 177 -2.14 7.38 19.30
N LEU A 178 -2.65 6.17 19.14
CA LEU A 178 -4.02 5.92 18.67
C LEU A 178 -5.07 6.41 19.67
N LEU A 179 -4.86 6.15 20.97
CA LEU A 179 -5.75 6.66 22.02
C LEU A 179 -5.78 8.20 22.03
N ASN A 180 -4.63 8.85 21.88
CA ASN A 180 -4.56 10.31 21.81
C ASN A 180 -5.26 10.86 20.56
N ALA A 181 -5.10 10.22 19.40
CA ALA A 181 -5.83 10.61 18.20
C ALA A 181 -7.35 10.55 18.40
N VAL A 182 -7.85 9.48 19.02
CA VAL A 182 -9.27 9.35 19.37
C VAL A 182 -9.70 10.40 20.39
N ARG A 183 -8.89 10.71 21.42
CA ARG A 183 -9.18 11.79 22.38
C ARG A 183 -9.32 13.16 21.70
N ASN A 184 -8.50 13.41 20.68
CA ASN A 184 -8.47 14.67 19.93
C ASN A 184 -9.55 14.75 18.83
N GLY A 185 -10.36 13.70 18.66
CA GLY A 185 -11.53 13.71 17.80
C GLY A 185 -11.34 13.02 16.44
N SER A 186 -10.17 12.45 16.16
CA SER A 186 -9.89 11.75 14.90
C SER A 186 -10.74 10.48 14.77
N GLN A 187 -11.14 10.18 13.53
CA GLN A 187 -11.76 8.90 13.16
C GLN A 187 -10.67 7.93 12.71
N VAL A 188 -10.41 6.88 13.48
CA VAL A 188 -9.40 5.86 13.17
C VAL A 188 -10.08 4.63 12.59
N ARG A 189 -9.69 4.25 11.38
CA ARG A 189 -10.23 3.10 10.62
C ARG A 189 -9.10 2.15 10.25
N ILE A 190 -9.17 0.91 10.73
CA ILE A 190 -8.13 -0.09 10.53
C ILE A 190 -8.75 -1.32 9.86
N VAL A 191 -8.16 -1.78 8.76
CA VAL A 191 -8.50 -3.05 8.12
C VAL A 191 -7.32 -4.00 8.25
N VAL A 192 -7.57 -5.19 8.78
CA VAL A 192 -6.56 -6.24 8.90
C VAL A 192 -7.01 -7.51 8.18
N PRO A 193 -6.09 -8.34 7.67
CA PRO A 193 -6.47 -9.66 7.16
C PRO A 193 -7.00 -10.54 8.30
N GLU A 194 -7.96 -11.42 7.99
CA GLU A 194 -8.41 -12.44 8.92
C GLU A 194 -7.30 -13.48 9.16
N PRO A 195 -7.04 -13.93 10.40
CA PRO A 195 -5.99 -14.90 10.73
C PRO A 195 -6.37 -16.34 10.32
N SER A 196 -6.70 -16.57 9.05
CA SER A 196 -7.08 -17.89 8.53
C SER A 196 -5.87 -18.67 8.00
N ASP A 197 -5.80 -19.97 8.31
CA ASP A 197 -4.70 -20.82 7.83
C ASP A 197 -4.57 -20.82 6.30
N GLU A 198 -5.71 -20.77 5.60
CA GLU A 198 -5.74 -20.78 4.15
C GLU A 198 -5.13 -19.50 3.56
N LEU A 199 -5.41 -18.34 4.16
CA LEU A 199 -4.91 -17.06 3.69
C LEU A 199 -3.39 -16.94 3.88
N TYR A 200 -2.89 -17.30 5.06
CA TYR A 200 -1.46 -17.15 5.37
C TYR A 200 -0.58 -18.18 4.66
N LYS A 201 -1.09 -19.39 4.38
CA LYS A 201 -0.40 -20.35 3.50
C LYS A 201 -0.26 -19.82 2.07
N ARG A 202 -1.27 -19.12 1.54
CA ARG A 202 -1.15 -18.43 0.24
C ARG A 202 -0.07 -17.35 0.31
N TYR A 203 -0.02 -16.59 1.40
CA TYR A 203 0.97 -15.54 1.60
C TYR A 203 2.41 -16.06 1.66
N GLU A 204 2.64 -17.19 2.31
CA GLU A 204 3.97 -17.82 2.37
C GLU A 204 4.50 -18.12 0.96
N VAL A 205 3.65 -18.68 0.09
CA VAL A 205 3.99 -18.96 -1.31
C VAL A 205 4.22 -17.67 -2.11
N GLU A 206 3.44 -16.63 -1.84
CA GLU A 206 3.50 -15.39 -2.60
C GLU A 206 4.65 -14.47 -2.18
N TYR A 207 5.01 -14.41 -0.90
CA TYR A 207 5.92 -13.37 -0.36
C TYR A 207 7.12 -13.94 0.42
N GLY A 208 7.23 -15.26 0.57
CA GLY A 208 8.41 -15.90 1.15
C GLY A 208 8.58 -15.67 2.65
N ALA A 209 7.46 -15.53 3.37
CA ALA A 209 7.44 -15.33 4.82
C ALA A 209 6.68 -16.48 5.50
N ASP A 210 7.12 -16.89 6.68
CA ASP A 210 6.58 -18.03 7.41
C ASP A 210 5.10 -17.80 7.77
N SER A 211 4.22 -18.68 7.29
CA SER A 211 2.77 -18.52 7.46
C SER A 211 2.33 -18.57 8.92
N ASN A 212 2.98 -19.39 9.75
CA ASN A 212 2.63 -19.52 11.17
C ASN A 212 3.04 -18.26 11.95
N GLN A 213 4.23 -17.73 11.69
CA GLN A 213 4.70 -16.50 12.29
C GLN A 213 3.78 -15.34 11.95
N LEU A 214 3.45 -15.15 10.67
CA LEU A 214 2.59 -14.06 10.23
C LEU A 214 1.17 -14.16 10.78
N LYS A 215 0.62 -15.38 10.84
CA LYS A 215 -0.68 -15.61 11.46
C LYS A 215 -0.64 -15.24 12.94
N ALA A 216 0.36 -15.70 13.69
CA ALA A 216 0.52 -15.39 15.10
C ALA A 216 0.68 -13.88 15.34
N GLU A 217 1.46 -13.19 14.51
CA GLU A 217 1.58 -11.73 14.55
C GLU A 217 0.23 -11.04 14.32
N CYS A 218 -0.57 -11.52 13.35
CA CYS A 218 -1.90 -10.99 13.09
C CYS A 218 -2.87 -11.22 14.25
N GLU A 219 -2.88 -12.42 14.84
CA GLU A 219 -3.70 -12.75 16.01
C GLU A 219 -3.39 -11.84 17.20
N LEU A 220 -2.11 -11.64 17.50
CA LEU A 220 -1.64 -10.72 18.54
C LEU A 220 -2.06 -9.28 18.26
N GLY A 221 -1.90 -8.80 17.02
CA GLY A 221 -2.33 -7.47 16.62
C GLY A 221 -3.84 -7.27 16.75
N LEU A 222 -4.64 -8.28 16.38
CA LEU A 222 -6.10 -8.26 16.54
C LEU A 222 -6.54 -8.22 17.99
N GLU A 223 -5.87 -8.98 18.87
CA GLU A 223 -6.13 -8.94 20.31
C GLU A 223 -5.86 -7.55 20.89
N ALA A 224 -4.72 -6.94 20.54
CA ALA A 224 -4.38 -5.58 20.94
C ALA A 224 -5.42 -4.56 20.44
N LEU A 225 -5.85 -4.67 19.18
CA LEU A 225 -6.86 -3.79 18.59
C LEU A 225 -8.23 -3.91 19.28
N ARG A 226 -8.64 -5.10 19.69
CA ARG A 226 -9.87 -5.28 20.49
C ARG A 226 -9.75 -4.57 21.84
N GLY A 227 -8.60 -4.71 22.51
CA GLY A 227 -8.30 -3.97 23.75
C GLY A 227 -8.40 -2.46 23.55
N LEU A 228 -7.76 -1.94 22.50
CA LEU A 228 -7.82 -0.53 22.13
C LEU A 228 -9.24 -0.05 21.83
N GLN A 229 -10.06 -0.84 21.12
CA GLN A 229 -11.46 -0.47 20.85
C GLN A 229 -12.27 -0.29 22.14
N ILE A 230 -12.04 -1.14 23.14
CA ILE A 230 -12.69 -1.02 24.46
C ILE A 230 -12.27 0.29 25.15
N GLU A 231 -10.96 0.59 25.18
CA GLU A 231 -10.46 1.82 25.79
C GLU A 231 -10.92 3.09 25.06
N CYS A 232 -10.91 3.08 23.73
CA CYS A 232 -11.48 4.13 22.89
C CYS A 232 -12.97 4.33 23.19
N GLY A 233 -13.74 3.25 23.34
CA GLY A 233 -15.15 3.33 23.72
C GLY A 233 -15.38 4.03 25.07
N LYS A 234 -14.50 3.77 26.07
CA LYS A 234 -14.54 4.48 27.36
C LYS A 234 -14.22 5.96 27.19
N ILE A 235 -13.25 6.32 26.36
CA ILE A 235 -12.89 7.71 26.05
C ILE A 235 -14.09 8.43 25.44
N THR A 236 -14.70 7.88 24.39
CA THR A 236 -15.84 8.51 23.70
C THR A 236 -17.08 8.61 24.58
N ALA A 237 -17.28 7.67 25.53
CA ALA A 237 -18.40 7.72 26.47
C ALA A 237 -18.19 8.71 27.63
N SER A 238 -16.95 8.90 28.10
CA SER A 238 -16.62 9.73 29.26
C SER A 238 -16.20 11.15 28.91
N SER A 239 -15.70 11.38 27.70
CA SER A 239 -15.27 12.68 27.20
C SER A 239 -16.27 13.21 26.16
N LYS A 240 -16.24 14.52 25.88
CA LYS A 240 -16.95 15.09 24.72
C LYS A 240 -16.23 14.82 23.40
N SER A 241 -15.29 13.87 23.35
CA SER A 241 -14.59 13.55 22.12
C SER A 241 -15.56 12.99 21.07
N THR A 242 -15.42 13.45 19.84
CA THR A 242 -16.12 12.90 18.67
C THR A 242 -15.34 11.75 18.01
N GLY A 243 -14.14 11.44 18.49
CA GLY A 243 -13.25 10.45 17.89
C GLY A 243 -13.76 9.02 18.07
N SER A 244 -13.30 8.13 17.19
CA SER A 244 -13.66 6.72 17.24
C SER A 244 -12.54 5.82 16.70
N LEU A 245 -12.54 4.57 17.12
CA LEU A 245 -11.69 3.51 16.55
C LEU A 245 -12.59 2.39 16.03
N SER A 246 -12.52 2.15 14.72
CA SER A 246 -13.23 1.07 14.03
C SER A 246 -12.22 0.12 13.40
N VAL A 247 -12.38 -1.18 13.68
CA VAL A 247 -11.49 -2.23 13.17
C VAL A 247 -12.31 -3.24 12.39
N ARG A 248 -11.83 -3.60 11.20
CA ARG A 248 -12.48 -4.57 10.31
C ARG A 248 -11.51 -5.61 9.79
N THR A 249 -12.03 -6.77 9.39
CA THR A 249 -11.29 -7.88 8.82
C THR A 249 -11.67 -8.15 7.36
N VAL A 250 -10.71 -8.63 6.57
CA VAL A 250 -10.93 -9.13 5.20
C VAL A 250 -10.38 -10.54 5.05
N ASP A 251 -11.05 -11.37 4.24
CA ASP A 251 -10.69 -12.77 3.97
C ASP A 251 -9.61 -12.94 2.88
N TYR A 252 -9.06 -11.82 2.39
CA TYR A 252 -7.99 -11.76 1.40
C TYR A 252 -6.83 -10.89 1.89
N MET A 253 -5.69 -11.01 1.21
CA MET A 253 -4.53 -10.19 1.53
C MET A 253 -4.59 -8.87 0.76
N PRO A 254 -4.65 -7.70 1.44
CA PRO A 254 -4.40 -6.43 0.78
C PRO A 254 -3.02 -6.48 0.12
N ASN A 255 -2.93 -6.06 -1.13
CA ASN A 255 -1.67 -6.06 -1.90
C ASN A 255 -0.69 -4.94 -1.52
N ALA A 256 -1.07 -4.10 -0.55
CA ALA A 256 -0.21 -3.09 0.02
C ALA A 256 -0.51 -2.95 1.50
N ARG A 257 0.49 -2.51 2.26
CA ARG A 257 0.30 -1.86 3.55
C ARG A 257 0.21 -0.36 3.33
N MET A 258 -0.76 0.29 3.96
CA MET A 258 -0.98 1.73 3.81
C MET A 258 -1.31 2.37 5.16
N TYR A 259 -0.78 3.57 5.35
CA TYR A 259 -1.13 4.50 6.43
C TYR A 259 -1.50 5.83 5.79
N ARG A 260 -2.72 6.31 6.03
CA ARG A 260 -3.22 7.55 5.45
C ARG A 260 -3.76 8.47 6.53
N PHE A 261 -3.41 9.74 6.44
CA PHE A 261 -3.75 10.80 7.37
C PHE A 261 -4.42 11.96 6.62
N ASP A 262 -5.74 12.10 6.72
CA ASP A 262 -6.48 13.20 6.08
C ASP A 262 -6.60 14.41 7.03
N ARG A 263 -6.22 15.60 6.55
CA ARG A 263 -6.31 16.85 7.32
C ARG A 263 -7.68 17.51 7.16
N GLY A 264 -8.20 18.10 8.23
CA GLY A 264 -9.53 18.75 8.23
C GLY A 264 -9.68 19.94 7.27
N GLY A 265 -8.57 20.58 6.90
CA GLY A 265 -8.52 21.73 5.97
C GLY A 265 -8.19 21.40 4.51
N GLY A 266 -8.11 20.12 4.16
CA GLY A 266 -7.61 19.66 2.87
C GLY A 266 -6.14 19.24 2.93
N GLY A 267 -5.77 18.31 2.05
CA GLY A 267 -4.46 17.66 2.06
C GLY A 267 -4.46 16.36 2.86
N SER A 268 -3.42 15.58 2.61
CA SER A 268 -3.25 14.24 3.14
C SER A 268 -1.77 13.90 3.18
N GLU A 269 -1.43 12.98 4.06
CA GLU A 269 -0.17 12.27 4.02
C GLU A 269 -0.47 10.77 3.89
N CYS A 270 0.20 10.10 2.98
CA CYS A 270 -0.05 8.69 2.70
C CYS A 270 1.27 7.95 2.55
N PHE A 271 1.47 6.93 3.37
CA PHE A 271 2.59 6.02 3.33
C PHE A 271 2.11 4.68 2.79
N VAL A 272 2.75 4.17 1.75
CA VAL A 272 2.38 2.93 1.09
C VAL A 272 3.58 2.02 0.95
N VAL A 273 3.39 0.74 1.26
CA VAL A 273 4.36 -0.31 1.04
C VAL A 273 3.68 -1.38 0.20
N ASN A 274 4.01 -1.44 -1.09
CA ASN A 274 3.47 -2.46 -1.98
C ASN A 274 4.14 -3.80 -1.68
N TYR A 275 3.34 -4.87 -1.61
CA TYR A 275 3.90 -6.21 -1.46
C TYR A 275 4.40 -6.72 -2.80
N ILE A 276 5.64 -7.18 -2.80
CA ILE A 276 6.30 -7.70 -4.00
C ILE A 276 6.44 -9.20 -3.85
N ARG A 277 5.96 -9.93 -4.86
CA ARG A 277 6.04 -11.39 -4.88
C ARG A 277 7.49 -11.87 -4.65
N GLY A 278 7.68 -12.79 -3.73
CA GLY A 278 8.96 -13.39 -3.37
C GLY A 278 9.86 -12.51 -2.50
N ARG A 279 9.36 -11.38 -1.98
CA ARG A 279 10.09 -10.51 -1.05
C ARG A 279 9.27 -10.26 0.21
N LYS A 280 9.95 -10.25 1.35
CA LYS A 280 9.35 -9.83 2.61
C LYS A 280 8.98 -8.35 2.53
N SER A 281 7.84 -8.00 3.10
CA SER A 281 7.38 -6.60 3.12
C SER A 281 8.36 -5.67 3.84
N SER A 282 9.14 -6.15 4.83
CA SER A 282 10.20 -5.40 5.51
C SER A 282 11.28 -4.88 4.57
N ASP A 283 11.49 -5.60 3.47
CA ASP A 283 12.59 -5.39 2.53
C ASP A 283 12.10 -4.64 1.27
N THR A 284 10.82 -4.26 1.23
CA THR A 284 10.27 -3.46 0.15
C THR A 284 10.34 -1.97 0.48
N PRO A 285 10.57 -1.10 -0.51
CA PRO A 285 10.53 0.34 -0.29
C PRO A 285 9.15 0.83 0.13
N ALA A 286 9.13 1.89 0.92
CA ALA A 286 7.90 2.64 1.16
C ALA A 286 7.82 3.87 0.26
N LEU A 287 6.62 4.15 -0.23
CA LEU A 287 6.28 5.34 -0.99
C LEU A 287 5.57 6.31 -0.06
N VAL A 288 6.03 7.55 -0.02
CA VAL A 288 5.44 8.61 0.77
C VAL A 288 4.88 9.67 -0.17
N PHE A 289 3.58 9.91 -0.03
CA PHE A 289 2.85 10.92 -0.78
C PHE A 289 2.50 12.05 0.19
N HIS A 290 2.98 13.26 -0.13
CA HIS A 290 2.56 14.48 0.54
C HIS A 290 1.55 15.20 -0.37
N GLU A 291 0.46 15.66 0.24
CA GLU A 291 -0.64 16.35 -0.44
C GLU A 291 -1.46 15.46 -1.40
N SER A 292 -2.63 15.98 -1.80
CA SER A 292 -3.59 15.26 -2.65
C SER A 292 -3.04 15.11 -4.07
N SER A 293 -2.35 14.00 -4.33
CA SER A 293 -1.96 13.58 -5.67
C SER A 293 -2.98 12.63 -6.31
N ARG A 294 -2.90 12.42 -7.63
CA ARG A 294 -3.75 11.41 -8.31
C ARG A 294 -3.51 9.98 -7.79
N LEU A 295 -2.28 9.70 -7.33
CA LEU A 295 -1.95 8.42 -6.70
C LEU A 295 -2.58 8.34 -5.32
N ASP A 296 -2.47 9.41 -4.53
CA ASP A 296 -3.11 9.54 -3.23
C ASP A 296 -4.63 9.27 -3.31
N ASP A 297 -5.32 9.89 -4.28
CA ASP A 297 -6.74 9.65 -4.56
C ASP A 297 -7.04 8.18 -4.93
N SER A 298 -6.11 7.52 -5.61
CA SER A 298 -6.26 6.12 -6.02
C SER A 298 -6.15 5.19 -4.81
N TYR A 299 -5.19 5.43 -3.92
CA TYR A 299 -5.06 4.70 -2.66
C TYR A 299 -6.22 4.97 -1.70
N LYS A 300 -6.73 6.20 -1.66
CA LYS A 300 -7.96 6.53 -0.94
C LYS A 300 -9.14 5.71 -1.43
N LYS A 301 -9.41 5.72 -2.74
CA LYS A 301 -10.51 4.96 -3.34
C LYS A 301 -10.36 3.45 -3.09
N TRP A 302 -9.13 2.95 -3.18
CA TRP A 302 -8.85 1.55 -2.86
C TRP A 302 -9.15 1.24 -1.40
N PHE A 303 -8.68 2.05 -0.45
CA PHE A 303 -8.97 1.85 0.96
C PHE A 303 -10.47 1.85 1.23
N GLU A 304 -11.23 2.82 0.69
CA GLU A 304 -12.69 2.85 0.85
C GLU A 304 -13.36 1.59 0.28
N HIS A 305 -12.85 1.07 -0.84
CA HIS A 305 -13.32 -0.19 -1.40
C HIS A 305 -13.06 -1.37 -0.45
N VAL A 306 -11.82 -1.52 0.05
CA VAL A 306 -11.43 -2.54 1.02
C VAL A 306 -12.29 -2.44 2.28
N TRP A 307 -12.40 -1.24 2.85
CA TRP A 307 -13.19 -0.93 4.04
C TRP A 307 -14.66 -1.32 3.89
N SER A 308 -15.26 -1.03 2.73
CA SER A 308 -16.67 -1.32 2.45
C SER A 308 -16.99 -2.81 2.38
N GLY A 309 -16.02 -3.63 1.96
CA GLY A 309 -16.15 -5.08 1.89
C GLY A 309 -15.67 -5.83 3.13
N ALA A 310 -15.13 -5.11 4.13
CA ALA A 310 -14.58 -5.69 5.34
C ALA A 310 -15.64 -5.92 6.42
N GLU A 311 -15.48 -6.98 7.20
CA GLU A 311 -16.37 -7.34 8.30
C GLU A 311 -15.91 -6.68 9.61
N GLU A 312 -16.85 -6.20 10.43
CA GLU A 312 -16.49 -5.57 11.71
C GLU A 312 -16.12 -6.63 12.75
N ILE A 313 -15.00 -6.41 13.45
CA ILE A 313 -14.59 -7.34 14.50
C ILE A 313 -15.50 -7.17 15.72
N SER A 314 -15.96 -8.28 16.29
CA SER A 314 -16.70 -8.21 17.54
C SER A 314 -15.78 -7.84 18.70
N THR A 315 -16.25 -6.91 19.53
CA THR A 315 -15.63 -6.58 20.83
C THR A 315 -16.06 -7.55 21.95
N SER A 316 -16.97 -8.49 21.67
CA SER A 316 -17.39 -9.49 22.64
C SER A 316 -16.30 -10.55 22.83
N SER A 317 -15.55 -10.44 23.93
CA SER A 317 -14.68 -11.49 24.45
C SER A 317 -15.54 -12.60 25.09
N GLU A 318 -16.41 -13.25 24.33
CA GLU A 318 -16.90 -14.55 24.77
C GLU A 318 -15.82 -15.58 24.44
N PRO A 319 -15.21 -16.22 25.46
CA PRO A 319 -14.28 -17.29 25.19
C PRO A 319 -15.06 -18.36 24.43
N GLN A 320 -14.63 -18.66 23.20
CA GLN A 320 -15.11 -19.84 22.49
C GLN A 320 -14.83 -21.03 23.40
N SER A 321 -15.87 -21.53 24.07
CA SER A 321 -15.78 -22.78 24.80
C SER A 321 -15.44 -23.84 23.76
N GLN A 322 -14.17 -24.25 23.73
CA GLN A 322 -13.77 -25.43 22.98
C GLN A 322 -14.58 -26.59 23.54
N GLY A 323 -15.57 -27.03 22.77
CA GLY A 323 -16.29 -28.26 23.04
C GLY A 323 -15.30 -29.40 22.99
N SER A 324 -14.93 -29.88 24.18
CA SER A 324 -14.23 -31.15 24.42
C SER A 324 -15.06 -32.34 23.98
#